data_AF-A0A7C3RNA9-F1
#
_entry.id   AF-A0A7C3RNA9-F1
#
_cell.length_a   1.000
_cell.length_b   1.000
_cell.length_c   1.000
_cell.angle_alpha   90.00
_cell.angle_beta   90.00
_cell.angle_gamma   90.00
#
_symmetry.space_group_name_H-M   'P 1'
#
loop_
_entity.id
_entity.type
_entity.pdbx_description
1 polymer ?
#
loop_
_entity_poly.entity_id
_entity_poly.type
_entity_poly.pdbx_seq_one_letter_code
_entity_poly.pdbx_strand_id
1 'polypeptide(L)'
;GNLNPVPPQTQIREVYIHKDGTAYLDLSSDFVKGNAGGSSSEIEAIYSIVNSITFNFPNIKRVHFLIDGMERETLKGHLRFDRSFLPNYSIIKE
;
A
#
# COMPACT_ATOMS: atom_id res chain seq x y z
N GLY A 1 6.69 -16.01 -1.17
CA GLY A 1 6.68 -14.79 -0.35
C GLY A 1 5.87 -15.01 0.91
N ASN A 2 5.68 -13.98 1.72
CA ASN A 2 4.73 -14.02 2.84
C ASN A 2 3.30 -14.25 2.29
N LEU A 3 2.61 -15.30 2.77
CA LEU A 3 1.27 -15.67 2.31
C LEU A 3 0.20 -14.63 2.71
N ASN A 4 0.45 -13.83 3.76
CA ASN A 4 -0.43 -12.77 4.23
C ASN A 4 0.37 -11.49 4.48
N PRO A 5 0.72 -10.74 3.41
CA PRO A 5 1.58 -9.56 3.53
C PRO A 5 0.83 -8.36 4.13
N VAL A 6 -0.50 -8.37 4.14
CA VAL A 6 -1.34 -7.34 4.78
C VAL A 6 -1.82 -7.86 6.14
N PRO A 7 -1.61 -7.12 7.25
CA PRO A 7 -2.09 -7.52 8.57
C PRO A 7 -3.62 -7.67 8.59
N PRO A 8 -4.18 -8.73 9.22
CA PRO A 8 -5.61 -9.02 9.17
C PRO A 8 -6.49 -7.97 9.86
N GLN A 9 -5.93 -7.17 10.77
CA GLN A 9 -6.63 -6.06 11.43
C GLN A 9 -6.66 -4.77 10.59
N THR A 10 -6.03 -4.76 9.42
CA THR A 10 -6.01 -3.59 8.53
C THR A 10 -7.42 -3.24 8.09
N GLN A 11 -7.81 -1.97 8.28
CA GLN A 11 -9.06 -1.43 7.77
C GLN A 11 -8.79 -0.42 6.68
N ILE A 12 -9.59 -0.47 5.61
CA ILE A 12 -9.69 0.63 4.65
C ILE A 12 -10.67 1.63 5.25
N ARG A 13 -10.19 2.84 5.52
CA ARG A 13 -10.99 3.93 6.05
C ARG A 13 -11.71 4.67 4.92
N GLU A 14 -10.94 5.11 3.93
CA GLU A 14 -11.43 5.91 2.81
C GLU A 14 -10.64 5.63 1.54
N VAL A 15 -11.25 5.86 0.38
CA VAL A 15 -10.59 5.78 -0.93
C VAL A 15 -10.97 6.98 -1.79
N TYR A 16 -9.97 7.75 -2.23
CA TYR A 16 -10.15 8.88 -3.13
C TYR A 16 -9.49 8.61 -4.47
N ILE A 17 -10.25 8.70 -5.56
CA ILE A 17 -9.72 8.51 -6.92
C ILE A 17 -9.59 9.88 -7.59
N HIS A 18 -8.35 10.27 -7.86
CA HIS A 18 -8.05 11.52 -8.54
C HIS A 18 -8.01 11.34 -10.06
N LYS A 19 -8.31 12.42 -10.80
CA LYS A 19 -8.45 12.40 -12.27
C LYS A 19 -7.16 12.04 -13.02
N ASP A 20 -6.01 12.19 -12.36
CA ASP A 20 -4.69 11.83 -12.91
C ASP A 20 -4.36 10.33 -12.79
N GLY A 21 -5.31 9.52 -12.28
CA GLY A 21 -5.15 8.09 -12.06
C GLY A 21 -4.50 7.73 -10.72
N THR A 22 -4.35 8.67 -9.79
CA THR A 22 -3.88 8.38 -8.43
C THR A 22 -5.06 7.95 -7.54
N ALA A 23 -4.95 6.78 -6.91
CA ALA A 23 -5.85 6.37 -5.82
C ALA A 23 -5.17 6.66 -4.47
N TYR A 24 -5.78 7.52 -3.67
CA TYR A 24 -5.39 7.73 -2.27
C TYR A 24 -6.15 6.73 -1.42
N LEU A 25 -5.42 5.79 -0.81
CA LEU A 25 -5.94 4.73 0.03
C LEU A 25 -5.63 5.06 1.49
N ASP A 26 -6.65 5.44 2.25
CA ASP A 26 -6.54 5.68 3.69
C ASP A 26 -6.75 4.38 4.46
N LEU A 27 -5.72 3.97 5.20
CA LEU A 27 -5.73 2.77 6.02
C LEU A 27 -5.70 3.12 7.51
N SER A 28 -6.25 2.26 8.36
CA SER A 28 -6.10 2.41 9.81
C SER A 28 -4.64 2.23 10.25
N SER A 29 -4.27 2.81 11.40
CA SER A 29 -2.94 2.57 11.99
C SER A 29 -2.64 1.11 12.32
N ASP A 30 -3.63 0.21 12.29
CA ASP A 30 -3.42 -1.23 12.46
C ASP A 30 -2.59 -1.83 11.33
N PHE A 31 -2.67 -1.27 10.12
CA PHE A 31 -1.79 -1.65 9.01
C PHE A 31 -0.32 -1.45 9.38
N VAL A 32 0.00 -0.31 10.01
CA VAL A 32 1.36 0.01 10.45
C VAL A 32 1.75 -0.86 11.64
N LYS A 33 0.90 -0.94 12.68
CA LYS A 33 1.21 -1.66 13.93
C LYS A 33 1.43 -3.15 13.66
N GLY A 34 0.54 -3.77 12.88
CA GLY A 34 0.53 -5.19 12.58
C GLY A 34 1.54 -5.65 11.53
N ASN A 35 2.17 -4.73 10.79
CA ASN A 35 3.19 -5.12 9.82
C ASN A 35 4.43 -5.70 10.53
N ALA A 36 4.98 -6.81 10.04
CA ALA A 36 6.16 -7.44 10.63
C ALA A 36 7.41 -6.53 10.62
N GLY A 37 7.44 -5.53 9.73
CA GLY A 37 8.59 -4.66 9.52
C GLY A 37 9.71 -5.32 8.71
N GLY A 38 10.77 -4.58 8.45
CA GLY A 38 11.85 -5.02 7.56
C GLY A 38 11.52 -4.81 6.08
N SER A 39 12.55 -4.54 5.28
CA SER A 39 12.41 -4.15 3.86
C SER A 39 11.51 -5.10 3.05
N SER A 40 11.75 -6.42 3.14
CA SER A 40 10.98 -7.39 2.35
C SER A 40 9.50 -7.43 2.72
N SER A 41 9.16 -7.44 4.02
CA SER A 41 7.76 -7.50 4.44
C SER A 41 7.01 -6.20 4.13
N GLU A 42 7.67 -5.05 4.23
CA GLU A 42 7.08 -3.78 3.80
C GLU A 42 6.82 -3.77 2.28
N ILE A 43 7.77 -4.26 1.48
CA ILE A 43 7.66 -4.36 0.01
C ILE A 43 6.51 -5.29 -0.38
N GLU A 44 6.45 -6.49 0.19
CA GLU A 44 5.37 -7.44 -0.09
C GLU A 44 4.00 -6.87 0.30
N ALA A 45 3.88 -6.21 1.46
CA ALA A 45 2.64 -5.56 1.90
C ALA A 45 2.17 -4.49 0.92
N ILE A 46 3.08 -3.61 0.50
CA ILE A 46 2.73 -2.50 -0.38
C ILE A 46 2.41 -2.98 -1.79
N TYR A 47 3.28 -3.78 -2.39
CA TYR A 47 3.07 -4.18 -3.78
C TYR A 47 1.95 -5.19 -3.96
N SER A 48 1.53 -5.91 -2.91
CA SER A 48 0.33 -6.75 -2.99
C SER A 48 -0.92 -5.87 -3.18
N ILE A 49 -1.04 -4.79 -2.41
CA ILE A 49 -2.13 -3.82 -2.53
C ILE A 49 -2.04 -3.05 -3.85
N VAL A 50 -0.87 -2.46 -4.16
CA VAL A 50 -0.68 -1.63 -5.36
C VAL A 50 -0.98 -2.42 -6.61
N ASN A 51 -0.38 -3.61 -6.76
CA ASN A 51 -0.58 -4.43 -7.96
C ASN A 51 -2.03 -4.89 -8.07
N SER A 52 -2.66 -5.32 -6.98
CA SER A 52 -4.08 -5.73 -7.02
C SER A 52 -4.99 -4.60 -7.46
N ILE A 53 -4.80 -3.38 -6.95
CA ILE A 53 -5.62 -2.22 -7.33
C ILE A 53 -5.39 -1.88 -8.81
N THR A 54 -4.15 -1.70 -9.24
CA THR A 54 -3.87 -1.23 -10.62
C THR A 54 -4.14 -2.30 -11.67
N PHE A 55 -4.09 -3.58 -11.31
CA PHE A 55 -4.46 -4.68 -12.20
C PHE A 55 -5.97 -4.72 -12.43
N ASN A 56 -6.77 -4.57 -11.37
CA ASN A 56 -8.22 -4.71 -11.45
C ASN A 56 -8.95 -3.42 -11.88
N PHE A 57 -8.32 -2.26 -11.70
CA PHE A 57 -8.91 -0.96 -12.03
C PHE A 57 -8.02 -0.20 -13.01
N PRO A 58 -8.22 -0.37 -14.34
CA PRO A 58 -7.33 0.19 -15.36
C PRO A 58 -7.23 1.72 -15.36
N ASN A 59 -8.19 2.43 -14.79
CA ASN A 59 -8.16 3.89 -14.62
C ASN A 59 -7.22 4.33 -13.48
N ILE A 60 -6.87 3.44 -12.55
CA ILE A 60 -5.92 3.69 -11.47
C ILE A 60 -4.52 3.28 -11.93
N LYS A 61 -3.59 4.23 -11.90
CA LYS A 61 -2.20 4.08 -12.39
C LYS A 61 -1.19 4.00 -11.25
N ARG A 62 -1.54 4.52 -10.08
CA ARG A 62 -0.68 4.55 -8.90
C ARG A 62 -1.51 4.66 -7.62
N VAL A 63 -0.95 4.20 -6.51
CA VAL A 63 -1.59 4.27 -5.19
C VAL A 63 -0.76 5.14 -4.26
N HIS A 64 -1.40 6.08 -3.59
CA HIS A 64 -0.83 6.86 -2.50
C HIS A 64 -1.43 6.38 -1.20
N PHE A 65 -0.62 6.14 -0.17
CA PHE A 65 -1.11 5.61 1.10
C PHE A 65 -1.25 6.72 2.12
N LEU A 66 -2.40 6.78 2.79
CA LEU A 66 -2.62 7.60 3.97
C LEU A 66 -2.81 6.65 5.16
N ILE A 67 -2.37 7.09 6.34
CA ILE A 67 -2.61 6.38 7.59
C ILE A 67 -3.37 7.29 8.53
N ASP A 68 -4.56 6.86 8.88
CA ASP A 68 -5.49 7.63 9.69
C ASP A 68 -5.77 9.05 9.15
N GLY A 69 -5.85 9.18 7.82
CA GLY A 69 -6.08 10.43 7.10
C GLY A 69 -4.84 11.31 6.93
N MET A 70 -3.66 10.86 7.35
CA MET A 70 -2.42 11.65 7.28
C MET A 70 -1.36 10.97 6.42
N GLU A 71 -0.57 11.77 5.70
CA GLU A 71 0.67 11.31 5.09
C GLU A 71 1.68 10.89 6.17
N ARG A 72 2.53 9.93 5.82
CA ARG A 72 3.62 9.47 6.68
C ARG A 72 4.89 9.32 5.85
N GLU A 73 6.03 9.61 6.48
CA GLU A 73 7.32 9.49 5.82
C GLU A 73 7.68 8.04 5.52
N THR A 74 7.46 7.11 6.46
CA THR A 74 7.75 5.69 6.29
C THR A 74 6.71 4.78 6.97
N LEU A 75 6.69 3.49 6.58
CA LEU A 75 5.87 2.46 7.24
C LEU A 75 6.44 2.05 8.60
N LYS A 76 7.60 1.37 8.61
CA LYS A 76 8.44 1.09 9.78
C LYS A 76 9.92 1.40 9.53
N GLY A 77 10.22 2.29 8.59
CA GLY A 77 11.55 2.86 8.39
C GLY A 77 12.32 2.42 7.15
N HIS A 78 11.78 1.53 6.30
CA HIS A 78 12.49 1.11 5.07
C HIS A 78 11.86 1.66 3.78
N LEU A 79 10.53 1.66 3.68
CA LEU A 79 9.80 2.23 2.56
C LEU A 79 9.28 3.62 2.87
N ARG A 80 9.56 4.54 1.95
CA ARG A 80 9.02 5.89 1.94
C ARG A 80 7.57 5.92 1.49
N PHE A 81 6.70 6.49 2.30
CA PHE A 81 5.24 6.57 2.12
C PHE A 81 4.75 7.95 1.66
N ASP A 82 5.64 8.94 1.62
CA ASP A 82 5.37 10.30 1.19
C ASP A 82 5.31 10.46 -0.35
N ARG A 83 5.08 9.35 -1.06
CA ARG A 83 5.00 9.30 -2.52
C ARG A 83 4.06 8.19 -2.97
N SER A 84 3.50 8.38 -4.15
CA SER A 84 2.67 7.35 -4.78
C SER A 84 3.52 6.21 -5.34
N PHE A 85 3.03 4.99 -5.17
CA PHE A 85 3.64 3.77 -5.67
C PHE A 85 3.06 3.41 -7.05
N LEU A 86 3.96 3.16 -8.00
CA LEU A 86 3.62 2.57 -9.29
C LEU A 86 3.56 1.04 -9.15
N PRO A 87 2.77 0.34 -9.99
CA PRO A 87 2.78 -1.11 -9.98
C PRO A 87 4.15 -1.66 -10.33
N ASN A 88 4.49 -2.78 -9.70
CA ASN A 88 5.66 -3.56 -10.05
C ASN A 88 5.31 -5.04 -9.92
N TYR A 89 4.91 -5.63 -11.05
CA TYR A 89 4.49 -7.02 -11.13
C TYR A 89 5.65 -8.02 -11.04
N SER A 90 6.91 -7.56 -10.99
CA SER A 90 8.08 -8.43 -10.82
C SER A 90 8.41 -8.75 -9.34
N ILE A 91 7.83 -7.99 -8.40
CA ILE A 91 8.15 -8.07 -6.97
C ILE A 91 7.45 -9.25 -6.28
N ILE A 92 6.23 -9.57 -6.68
CA ILE A 92 5.47 -10.68 -6.11
C ILE A 92 5.49 -11.82 -7.10
N LYS A 93 6.22 -12.87 -6.76
CA LYS A 93 6.15 -14.17 -7.45
C LYS A 93 5.17 -15.03 -6.67
N GLU A 94 4.19 -15.59 -7.38
CA GLU A 94 3.27 -16.61 -6.88
C GLU A 94 4.03 -17.77 -6.19
#